data_AF-A0A535KF00-F1
#
_entry.id   AF-A0A535KF00-F1
#
_cell.length_a   1.000
_cell.length_b   1.000
_cell.length_c   1.000
_cell.angle_alpha   90.00
_cell.angle_beta   90.00
_cell.angle_gamma   90.00
#
_symmetry.space_group_name_H-M   'P 1'
#
loop_
_entity.id
_entity.type
_entity.pdbx_description
1 polymer ?
#
loop_
_entity_poly.entity_id
_entity_poly.type
_entity_poly.pdbx_seq_one_letter_code
_entity_poly.pdbx_strand_id
1 'polypeptide(L)'
;MKDPVAAYHALLEDERLAAASAEQLAAGQRERSLMFGERPLCVAIRPQLMTRRRYERAVSAAEGVHSALAALEKAVLKDDELRLELGLEPEEERLALAEPGFTYSSPSVRLDSFFADEVRFVEYNAESPAGMAYSDNLAAIFASLPVMKAFRKRFRGRFLPTRRRQLSAMLHAFKQWGKGARPVIAIVDWEGLPTAPEFEMFKSFFAGAGVKTVICDPRSLELRRGRLYAQGSPVKGATRPGSCATHTWRGPSASSTAFGPSCCTRR
;
A
#
# COMPACT_ATOMS: atom_id res chain seq x y z
N MET A 1 -25.50 1.53 27.54
CA MET A 1 -25.06 2.49 26.51
C MET A 1 -24.98 1.76 25.17
N LYS A 2 -25.78 2.14 24.17
CA LYS A 2 -25.81 1.49 22.84
C LYS A 2 -24.83 2.10 21.84
N ASP A 3 -24.38 3.33 22.06
CA ASP A 3 -23.42 4.00 21.19
C ASP A 3 -21.98 3.61 21.58
N PRO A 4 -21.22 2.93 20.69
CA PRO A 4 -19.83 2.58 20.94
C PRO A 4 -18.90 3.79 21.07
N VAL A 5 -19.21 4.93 20.44
CA VAL A 5 -18.37 6.13 20.52
C VAL A 5 -18.49 6.77 21.89
N ALA A 6 -19.72 7.07 22.33
CA ALA A 6 -19.97 7.56 23.68
C ALA A 6 -19.41 6.62 24.75
N ALA A 7 -19.52 5.29 24.55
CA ALA A 7 -18.99 4.32 25.51
C ALA A 7 -17.47 4.30 25.58
N TYR A 8 -16.78 4.55 24.47
CA TYR A 8 -15.34 4.69 24.47
C TYR A 8 -14.91 5.99 25.16
N HIS A 9 -15.60 7.11 24.89
CA HIS A 9 -15.32 8.39 25.55
C HIS A 9 -15.56 8.32 27.06
N ALA A 10 -16.64 7.69 27.52
CA ALA A 10 -16.91 7.51 28.94
C ALA A 10 -15.82 6.68 29.64
N LEU A 11 -15.15 5.76 28.95
CA LEU A 11 -13.97 5.07 29.51
C LEU A 11 -12.76 6.00 29.65
N LEU A 12 -12.64 7.00 28.78
CA LEU A 12 -11.54 7.97 28.82
C LEU A 12 -11.74 9.07 29.87
N GLU A 13 -12.92 9.17 30.50
CA GLU A 13 -13.16 10.03 31.66
C GLU A 13 -12.39 9.53 32.91
N ASP A 14 -12.02 8.24 32.95
CA ASP A 14 -11.05 7.73 33.93
C ASP A 14 -9.63 8.15 33.53
N GLU A 15 -9.11 9.17 34.21
CA GLU A 15 -7.78 9.74 33.96
C GLU A 15 -6.66 8.71 34.03
N ARG A 16 -6.74 7.75 34.97
CA ARG A 16 -5.71 6.71 35.12
C ARG A 16 -5.73 5.77 33.92
N LEU A 17 -6.92 5.39 33.46
CA LEU A 17 -7.08 4.54 32.28
C LEU A 17 -6.63 5.24 31.01
N ALA A 18 -6.97 6.52 30.86
CA ALA A 18 -6.56 7.35 29.73
C ALA A 18 -5.04 7.54 29.68
N ALA A 19 -4.42 7.91 30.81
CA ALA A 19 -2.98 8.10 30.93
C ALA A 19 -2.19 6.81 30.62
N ALA A 20 -2.57 5.68 31.23
CA ALA A 20 -1.93 4.39 30.96
C ALA A 20 -2.06 3.97 29.48
N SER A 21 -3.19 4.28 28.84
CA SER A 21 -3.39 4.00 27.42
C SER A 21 -2.56 4.91 26.52
N ALA A 22 -2.42 6.19 26.86
CA ALA A 22 -1.58 7.15 26.13
C ALA A 22 -0.09 6.79 26.24
N GLU A 23 0.38 6.43 27.44
CA GLU A 23 1.75 5.99 27.67
C GLU A 23 2.06 4.71 26.87
N GLN A 24 1.18 3.71 26.92
CA GLN A 24 1.36 2.47 26.16
C GLN A 24 1.33 2.72 24.64
N LEU A 25 0.48 3.64 24.15
CA LEU A 25 0.46 4.01 22.73
C LEU A 25 1.77 4.69 22.31
N ALA A 26 2.29 5.62 23.13
CA ALA A 26 3.55 6.31 22.85
C ALA A 26 4.75 5.35 22.88
N ALA A 27 4.82 4.48 23.89
CA ALA A 27 5.88 3.48 24.01
C ALA A 27 5.84 2.46 22.87
N GLY A 28 4.66 1.91 22.56
CA GLY A 28 4.50 0.92 21.49
C GLY A 28 4.83 1.47 20.10
N GLN A 29 4.58 2.75 19.85
CA GLN A 29 4.97 3.38 18.58
C GLN A 29 6.49 3.52 18.46
N ARG A 30 7.18 3.92 19.54
CA ARG A 30 8.65 3.98 19.55
C ARG A 30 9.28 2.59 19.36
N GLU A 31 8.80 1.59 20.10
CA GLU A 31 9.31 0.22 20.02
C GLU A 31 9.18 -0.40 18.62
N ARG A 32 8.12 -0.04 17.90
CA ARG A 32 7.80 -0.58 16.56
C ARG A 32 8.24 0.33 15.42
N SER A 33 9.02 1.37 15.69
CA SER A 33 9.44 2.38 14.68
C SER A 33 8.27 2.98 13.90
N LEU A 34 7.13 3.21 14.57
CA LEU A 34 5.93 3.86 14.01
C LEU A 34 6.04 5.38 14.18
N MET A 35 7.06 5.95 13.54
CA MET A 35 7.45 7.35 13.70
C MET A 35 7.67 8.01 12.32
N PHE A 36 7.36 9.30 12.22
CA PHE A 36 7.77 10.16 11.11
C PHE A 36 8.80 11.16 11.61
N GLY A 37 10.08 10.87 11.37
CA GLY A 37 11.18 11.49 12.11
C GLY A 37 11.04 11.15 13.60
N GLU A 38 10.97 12.19 14.45
CA GLU A 38 10.78 12.02 15.89
C GLU A 38 9.31 12.00 16.33
N ARG A 39 8.37 12.23 15.41
CA ARG A 39 6.94 12.35 15.74
C ARG A 39 6.23 10.99 15.63
N PRO A 40 5.42 10.58 16.62
CA PRO A 40 4.61 9.36 16.50
C PRO A 40 3.57 9.50 15.39
N LEU A 41 3.29 8.40 14.68
CA LEU A 41 2.27 8.40 13.62
C LEU A 41 0.85 8.68 14.13
N CYS A 42 0.55 8.29 15.36
CA CYS A 42 -0.77 8.41 15.96
C CYS A 42 -0.70 9.19 17.29
N VAL A 43 -1.53 10.22 17.39
CA VAL A 43 -1.65 11.09 18.58
C VAL A 43 -2.96 10.91 19.33
N ALA A 44 -3.90 10.12 18.80
CA ALA A 44 -5.23 9.91 19.38
C ALA A 44 -5.36 8.51 19.98
N ILE A 45 -5.80 8.41 21.24
CA ILE A 45 -5.99 7.12 21.94
C ILE A 45 -7.35 6.44 21.64
N ARG A 46 -8.21 7.09 20.86
CA ARG A 46 -9.47 6.52 20.34
C ARG A 46 -9.30 6.14 18.86
N PRO A 47 -9.48 4.88 18.48
CA PRO A 47 -9.49 4.49 17.08
C PRO A 47 -10.78 4.96 16.40
N GLN A 48 -10.77 5.02 15.07
CA GLN A 48 -12.01 5.19 14.32
C GLN A 48 -12.89 3.95 14.48
N LEU A 49 -14.10 4.16 15.04
CA LEU A 49 -15.10 3.11 15.23
C LEU A 49 -16.10 3.17 14.09
N MET A 50 -16.28 2.05 13.40
CA MET A 50 -17.20 1.94 12.27
C MET A 50 -18.10 0.72 12.43
N THR A 51 -19.40 0.90 12.22
CA THR A 51 -20.34 -0.22 12.22
C THR A 51 -20.16 -1.08 10.98
N ARG A 52 -20.56 -2.35 11.05
CA ARG A 52 -20.50 -3.27 9.91
C ARG A 52 -21.25 -2.74 8.68
N ARG A 53 -22.48 -2.23 8.87
CA ARG A 53 -23.29 -1.66 7.80
C ARG A 53 -22.59 -0.47 7.12
N ARG A 54 -21.95 0.39 7.91
CA ARG A 54 -21.22 1.54 7.39
C ARG A 54 -19.96 1.10 6.64
N TYR A 55 -19.22 0.13 7.17
CA TYR A 55 -18.09 -0.48 6.45
C TYR A 55 -18.52 -1.09 5.10
N GLU A 56 -19.60 -1.85 5.06
CA GLU A 56 -20.12 -2.46 3.82
C GLU A 56 -20.53 -1.40 2.78
N ARG A 57 -21.10 -0.27 3.21
CA ARG A 57 -21.35 0.89 2.33
C ARG A 57 -20.07 1.48 1.75
N ALA A 58 -19.02 1.64 2.57
CA ALA A 58 -17.73 2.14 2.09
C ALA A 58 -17.09 1.17 1.07
N VAL A 59 -17.15 -0.13 1.34
CA VAL A 59 -16.63 -1.17 0.43
C VAL A 59 -17.39 -1.12 -0.91
N SER A 60 -18.71 -1.13 -0.89
CA SER A 60 -19.53 -1.09 -2.11
C SER A 60 -19.28 0.19 -2.93
N ALA A 61 -19.14 1.34 -2.28
CA ALA A 61 -18.79 2.59 -2.97
C ALA A 61 -17.40 2.53 -3.62
N ALA A 62 -16.41 1.99 -2.91
CA ALA A 62 -15.05 1.83 -3.44
C ALA A 62 -14.99 0.84 -4.62
N GLU A 63 -15.72 -0.28 -4.54
CA GLU A 63 -15.84 -1.25 -5.63
C GLU A 63 -16.51 -0.65 -6.87
N GLY A 64 -17.52 0.20 -6.68
CA GLY A 64 -18.18 0.92 -7.78
C GLY A 64 -17.22 1.87 -8.51
N VAL A 65 -16.49 2.71 -7.77
CA VAL A 65 -15.50 3.63 -8.35
C VAL A 65 -14.38 2.86 -9.04
N HIS A 66 -13.84 1.82 -8.38
CA HIS A 66 -12.79 1.00 -8.99
C HIS A 66 -13.26 0.31 -10.27
N SER A 67 -14.51 -0.19 -10.32
CA SER A 67 -15.08 -0.81 -11.52
C SER A 67 -15.23 0.19 -12.67
N ALA A 68 -15.65 1.42 -12.38
CA ALA A 68 -15.72 2.49 -13.37
C ALA A 68 -14.34 2.86 -13.93
N LEU A 69 -13.34 3.00 -13.06
CA LEU A 69 -11.96 3.29 -13.47
C LEU A 69 -11.35 2.14 -14.28
N ALA A 70 -11.61 0.88 -13.91
CA ALA A 70 -11.16 -0.27 -14.67
C ALA A 70 -11.83 -0.38 -16.06
N ALA A 71 -13.07 0.09 -16.20
CA ALA A 71 -13.74 0.19 -17.48
C ALA A 71 -13.15 1.31 -18.34
N LEU A 72 -12.90 2.47 -17.74
CA LEU A 72 -12.25 3.61 -18.40
C LEU A 72 -10.85 3.24 -18.89
N GLU A 73 -10.04 2.58 -18.06
CA GLU A 73 -8.70 2.10 -18.43
C GLU A 73 -8.75 1.23 -19.69
N LYS A 74 -9.68 0.26 -19.75
CA LYS A 74 -9.84 -0.61 -20.93
C LYS A 74 -10.28 0.13 -22.18
N ALA A 75 -11.06 1.20 -22.03
CA ALA A 75 -11.48 2.04 -23.15
C ALA A 75 -10.31 2.87 -23.68
N VAL A 76 -9.61 3.56 -22.76
CA VAL A 76 -8.39 4.33 -23.05
C VAL A 76 -7.36 3.46 -23.78
N LEU A 77 -7.02 2.27 -23.27
CA LEU A 77 -6.02 1.40 -23.92
C LEU A 77 -6.38 0.93 -25.35
N LYS A 78 -7.62 1.12 -25.80
CA LYS A 78 -8.09 0.69 -27.13
C LYS A 78 -8.44 1.84 -28.07
N ASP A 79 -8.49 3.06 -27.56
CA ASP A 79 -8.98 4.24 -28.27
C ASP A 79 -7.91 5.33 -28.24
N ASP A 80 -7.38 5.65 -29.41
CA ASP A 80 -6.30 6.61 -29.57
C ASP A 80 -6.78 8.04 -29.26
N GLU A 81 -8.02 8.38 -29.61
CA GLU A 81 -8.59 9.70 -29.31
C GLU A 81 -8.77 9.88 -27.80
N LEU A 82 -9.28 8.87 -27.10
CA LEU A 82 -9.40 8.91 -25.63
C LEU A 82 -8.03 8.92 -24.93
N ARG A 83 -6.99 8.29 -25.49
CA ARG A 83 -5.64 8.36 -24.92
C ARG A 83 -5.00 9.73 -25.08
N LEU A 84 -5.25 10.42 -26.19
CA LEU A 84 -4.72 11.76 -26.42
C LEU A 84 -5.16 12.75 -25.33
N GLU A 85 -6.35 12.56 -24.75
CA GLU A 85 -6.85 13.35 -23.61
C GLU A 85 -5.99 13.23 -22.35
N LEU A 86 -5.19 12.16 -22.22
CA LEU A 86 -4.27 11.99 -21.08
C LEU A 86 -3.01 12.86 -21.19
N GLY A 87 -2.71 13.40 -22.39
CA GLY A 87 -1.55 14.25 -22.61
C GLY A 87 -0.22 13.56 -22.31
N LEU A 88 -0.13 12.26 -22.58
CA LEU A 88 1.09 11.46 -22.36
C LEU A 88 2.17 11.84 -23.37
N GLU A 89 3.42 11.92 -22.91
CA GLU A 89 4.57 12.00 -23.82
C GLU A 89 4.73 10.67 -24.60
N PRO A 90 5.36 10.67 -25.79
CA PRO A 90 5.45 9.46 -26.63
C PRO A 90 6.04 8.24 -25.90
N GLU A 91 7.01 8.45 -25.02
CA GLU A 91 7.60 7.38 -24.21
C GLU A 91 6.63 6.89 -23.11
N GLU A 92 5.84 7.78 -22.51
CA GLU A 92 4.84 7.42 -21.50
C GLU A 92 3.69 6.63 -22.12
N GLU A 93 3.22 7.02 -23.31
CA GLU A 93 2.21 6.26 -24.05
C GLU A 93 2.74 4.87 -24.43
N ARG A 94 3.99 4.79 -24.92
CA ARG A 94 4.64 3.51 -25.22
C ARG A 94 4.69 2.59 -24.00
N LEU A 95 4.92 3.14 -22.81
CA LEU A 95 4.93 2.38 -21.55
C LEU A 95 3.53 2.02 -21.06
N ALA A 96 2.56 2.93 -21.19
CA ALA A 96 1.17 2.70 -20.81
C ALA A 96 0.52 1.55 -21.60
N LEU A 97 0.92 1.37 -22.86
CA LEU A 97 0.48 0.28 -23.73
C LEU A 97 1.22 -1.05 -23.51
N ALA A 98 2.22 -1.09 -22.62
CA ALA A 98 2.97 -2.31 -22.36
C ALA A 98 2.12 -3.35 -21.61
N GLU A 99 1.98 -4.54 -22.21
CA GLU A 99 1.20 -5.64 -21.62
C GLU A 99 1.81 -6.15 -20.31
N PRO A 100 1.13 -5.97 -19.16
CA PRO A 100 1.67 -6.33 -17.85
C PRO A 100 1.71 -7.85 -17.62
N GLY A 101 0.90 -8.63 -18.36
CA GLY A 101 0.79 -10.08 -18.21
C GLY A 101 -0.03 -10.54 -17.00
N PHE A 102 -0.83 -9.64 -16.42
CA PHE A 102 -1.79 -9.93 -15.36
C PHE A 102 -3.05 -9.06 -15.55
N THR A 103 -4.17 -9.44 -14.92
CA THR A 103 -5.51 -8.92 -15.24
C THR A 103 -5.70 -7.44 -14.92
N TYR A 104 -5.08 -6.94 -13.85
CA TYR A 104 -5.24 -5.56 -13.38
C TYR A 104 -3.89 -4.86 -13.42
N SER A 105 -3.74 -3.79 -14.20
CA SER A 105 -2.48 -3.01 -14.30
C SER A 105 -1.98 -2.54 -12.93
N SER A 106 -2.91 -2.20 -12.03
CA SER A 106 -2.65 -2.00 -10.61
C SER A 106 -3.40 -3.01 -9.74
N PRO A 107 -2.73 -4.11 -9.32
CA PRO A 107 -3.32 -5.12 -8.44
C PRO A 107 -3.59 -4.63 -7.00
N SER A 108 -3.09 -3.43 -6.64
CA SER A 108 -3.28 -2.85 -5.31
C SER A 108 -3.39 -1.33 -5.40
N VAL A 109 -4.58 -0.84 -5.05
CA VAL A 109 -4.94 0.57 -5.11
C VAL A 109 -5.53 1.02 -3.78
N ARG A 110 -5.39 2.31 -3.46
CA ARG A 110 -6.04 2.93 -2.30
C ARG A 110 -6.91 4.09 -2.74
N LEU A 111 -8.19 4.02 -2.39
CA LEU A 111 -9.14 5.10 -2.60
C LEU A 111 -9.29 5.88 -1.31
N ASP A 112 -8.83 7.12 -1.31
CA ASP A 112 -8.93 7.99 -0.14
C ASP A 112 -10.25 8.75 -0.19
N SER A 113 -10.97 8.75 0.93
CA SER A 113 -12.33 9.29 1.01
C SER A 113 -12.64 9.88 2.38
N PHE A 114 -13.58 10.83 2.36
CA PHE A 114 -14.31 11.24 3.55
C PHE A 114 -15.65 10.51 3.59
N PHE A 115 -16.04 10.09 4.79
CA PHE A 115 -17.33 9.45 5.01
C PHE A 115 -18.09 10.22 6.08
N ALA A 116 -19.11 10.98 5.68
CA ALA A 116 -20.11 11.55 6.58
C ALA A 116 -21.42 10.76 6.40
N ASP A 117 -22.47 11.37 5.87
CA ASP A 117 -23.69 10.64 5.47
C ASP A 117 -23.48 9.83 4.19
N GLU A 118 -22.62 10.35 3.31
CA GLU A 118 -22.20 9.77 2.04
C GLU A 118 -20.68 9.57 2.01
N VAL A 119 -20.22 8.72 1.08
CA VAL A 119 -18.80 8.50 0.79
C VAL A 119 -18.40 9.43 -0.35
N ARG A 120 -17.38 10.27 -0.14
CA ARG A 120 -16.84 11.20 -1.14
C ARG A 120 -15.37 10.90 -1.33
N PHE A 121 -14.99 10.48 -2.53
CA PHE A 121 -13.60 10.17 -2.88
C PHE A 121 -12.85 11.42 -3.27
N VAL A 122 -11.61 11.53 -2.83
CA VAL A 122 -10.72 12.66 -3.13
C VAL A 122 -9.51 12.25 -3.95
N GLU A 123 -9.08 10.99 -3.83
CA GLU A 123 -7.86 10.53 -4.48
C GLU A 123 -7.94 9.04 -4.82
N TYR A 124 -7.40 8.69 -5.99
CA TYR A 124 -7.17 7.33 -6.44
C TYR A 124 -5.66 7.06 -6.49
N ASN A 125 -5.13 6.46 -5.44
CA ASN A 125 -3.73 6.06 -5.35
C ASN A 125 -3.56 4.71 -6.06
N ALA A 126 -3.28 4.78 -7.35
CA ALA A 126 -3.07 3.61 -8.20
C ALA A 126 -1.67 2.99 -8.04
N GLU A 127 -0.71 3.72 -7.47
CA GLU A 127 0.67 3.28 -7.30
C GLU A 127 0.99 2.98 -5.83
N SER A 128 1.52 1.77 -5.58
CA SER A 128 2.09 1.28 -4.30
C SER A 128 1.65 2.05 -3.04
N PRO A 129 0.38 1.92 -2.61
CA PRO A 129 -0.14 2.74 -1.53
C PRO A 129 0.59 2.47 -0.21
N ALA A 130 1.12 3.53 0.40
CA ALA A 130 1.76 3.47 1.70
C ALA A 130 0.75 3.31 2.85
N GLY A 131 1.24 3.07 4.06
CA GLY A 131 0.46 3.09 5.30
C GLY A 131 -0.18 1.77 5.73
N MET A 132 -0.18 0.73 4.89
CA MET A 132 -0.74 -0.58 5.24
C MET A 132 0.03 -1.28 6.37
N ALA A 133 1.36 -1.31 6.29
CA ALA A 133 2.16 -1.97 7.31
C ALA A 133 2.20 -1.14 8.60
N TYR A 134 2.18 0.19 8.49
CA TYR A 134 1.99 1.08 9.64
C TYR A 134 0.64 0.85 10.33
N SER A 135 -0.46 0.79 9.56
CA SER A 135 -1.82 0.60 10.08
C SER A 135 -1.98 -0.73 10.81
N ASP A 136 -1.45 -1.82 10.25
CA ASP A 136 -1.51 -3.14 10.87
C ASP A 136 -0.69 -3.21 12.18
N ASN A 137 0.46 -2.55 12.24
CA ASN A 137 1.26 -2.46 13.47
C ASN A 137 0.60 -1.56 14.53
N LEU A 138 0.04 -0.40 14.13
CA LEU A 138 -0.77 0.44 15.02
C LEU A 138 -1.96 -0.33 15.57
N ALA A 139 -2.70 -1.06 14.73
CA ALA A 139 -3.83 -1.88 15.15
C ALA A 139 -3.44 -2.92 16.21
N ALA A 140 -2.22 -3.49 16.13
CA ALA A 140 -1.72 -4.40 17.16
C ALA A 140 -1.48 -3.71 18.50
N ILE A 141 -0.94 -2.47 18.51
CA ILE A 141 -0.81 -1.65 19.72
C ILE A 141 -2.21 -1.32 20.27
N PHE A 142 -3.11 -0.79 19.43
CA PHE A 142 -4.47 -0.46 19.83
C PHE A 142 -5.20 -1.65 20.44
N ALA A 143 -5.00 -2.85 19.90
CA ALA A 143 -5.61 -4.07 20.42
C ALA A 143 -5.16 -4.44 21.84
N SER A 144 -4.00 -3.95 22.30
CA SER A 144 -3.46 -4.22 23.62
C SER A 144 -3.66 -3.09 24.63
N LEU A 145 -4.16 -1.92 24.20
CA LEU A 145 -4.37 -0.76 25.07
C LEU A 145 -5.35 -1.09 26.21
N PRO A 146 -5.13 -0.57 27.44
CA PRO A 146 -6.02 -0.75 28.58
C PRO A 146 -7.46 -0.33 28.27
N VAL A 147 -7.66 0.85 27.68
CA VAL A 147 -8.99 1.33 27.28
C VAL A 147 -9.66 0.40 26.27
N MET A 148 -8.91 -0.15 25.31
CA MET A 148 -9.46 -1.09 24.32
C MET A 148 -9.86 -2.42 24.97
N LYS A 149 -9.06 -2.91 25.92
CA LYS A 149 -9.40 -4.10 26.72
C LYS A 149 -10.69 -3.89 27.52
N ALA A 150 -10.86 -2.72 28.14
CA ALA A 150 -12.08 -2.35 28.85
C ALA A 150 -13.29 -2.24 27.90
N PHE A 151 -13.11 -1.58 26.76
CA PHE A 151 -14.14 -1.42 25.74
C PHE A 151 -14.65 -2.76 25.19
N ARG A 152 -13.74 -3.72 24.96
CA ARG A 152 -14.07 -5.07 24.46
C ARG A 152 -14.85 -5.95 25.42
N LYS A 153 -14.96 -5.58 26.72
CA LYS A 153 -15.87 -6.26 27.65
C LYS A 153 -17.34 -6.06 27.27
N ARG A 154 -17.65 -5.00 26.52
CA ARG A 154 -19.02 -4.58 26.18
C ARG A 154 -19.30 -4.64 24.68
N PHE A 155 -18.30 -4.39 23.84
CA PHE A 155 -18.45 -4.31 22.40
C PHE A 155 -17.58 -5.34 21.68
N ARG A 156 -18.15 -5.98 20.66
CA ARG A 156 -17.41 -6.88 19.75
C ARG A 156 -16.96 -6.11 18.52
N GLY A 157 -15.74 -6.37 18.07
CA GLY A 157 -15.17 -5.74 16.89
C GLY A 157 -13.80 -6.32 16.57
N ARG A 158 -13.30 -6.01 15.37
CA ARG A 158 -11.96 -6.40 14.93
C ARG A 158 -11.30 -5.26 14.17
N PHE A 159 -9.98 -5.19 14.24
CA PHE A 159 -9.20 -4.42 13.29
C PHE A 159 -9.18 -5.14 11.93
N LEU A 160 -9.00 -4.37 10.86
CA LEU A 160 -8.99 -4.88 9.49
C LEU A 160 -7.54 -4.94 8.99
N PRO A 161 -6.90 -6.13 8.99
CA PRO A 161 -5.53 -6.25 8.51
C PRO A 161 -5.46 -6.07 6.99
N THR A 162 -4.47 -5.31 6.54
CA THR A 162 -4.29 -4.90 5.14
C THR A 162 -3.05 -5.54 4.50
N ARG A 163 -1.93 -5.68 5.22
CA ARG A 163 -0.66 -6.17 4.65
C ARG A 163 -0.73 -7.61 4.13
N ARG A 164 -1.59 -8.45 4.73
CA ARG A 164 -1.85 -9.82 4.24
C ARG A 164 -2.60 -9.82 2.90
N ARG A 165 -3.54 -8.88 2.72
CA ARG A 165 -4.27 -8.72 1.45
C ARG A 165 -3.33 -8.21 0.38
N GLN A 166 -2.43 -7.28 0.72
CA GLN A 166 -1.37 -6.82 -0.17
C GLN A 166 -0.51 -7.98 -0.68
N LEU A 167 0.04 -8.80 0.22
CA LEU A 167 0.85 -9.95 -0.19
C LEU A 167 0.05 -10.91 -1.09
N SER A 168 -1.21 -11.15 -0.74
CA SER A 168 -2.08 -12.04 -1.52
C SER A 168 -2.31 -11.50 -2.95
N ALA A 169 -2.53 -10.19 -3.10
CA ALA A 169 -2.70 -9.54 -4.39
C ALA A 169 -1.43 -9.64 -5.24
N MET A 170 -0.26 -9.37 -4.64
CA MET A 170 1.03 -9.49 -5.33
C MET A 170 1.32 -10.92 -5.81
N LEU A 171 1.08 -11.91 -4.95
CA LEU A 171 1.27 -13.33 -5.31
C LEU A 171 0.25 -13.79 -6.37
N HIS A 172 -0.97 -13.27 -6.34
CA HIS A 172 -1.99 -13.55 -7.34
C HIS A 172 -1.59 -12.98 -8.72
N ALA A 173 -1.17 -11.72 -8.79
CA ALA A 173 -0.67 -11.10 -10.01
C ALA A 173 0.56 -11.87 -10.55
N PHE A 174 1.49 -12.27 -9.68
CA PHE A 174 2.65 -13.08 -10.08
C PHE A 174 2.25 -14.43 -10.68
N LYS A 175 1.24 -15.10 -10.11
CA LYS A 175 0.73 -16.39 -10.62
C LYS A 175 0.11 -16.26 -12.01
N GLN A 176 -0.53 -15.13 -12.31
CA GLN A 176 -1.06 -14.85 -13.66
C GLN A 176 0.07 -14.63 -14.66
N TRP A 177 1.10 -13.88 -14.25
CA TRP A 177 2.25 -13.55 -15.08
C TRP A 177 3.13 -14.75 -15.44
N GLY A 178 3.29 -15.73 -14.54
CA GLY A 178 4.14 -16.88 -14.80
C GLY A 178 3.86 -18.11 -13.92
N LYS A 179 4.24 -19.28 -14.45
CA LYS A 179 4.06 -20.59 -13.79
C LYS A 179 5.24 -21.00 -12.90
N GLY A 180 5.93 -20.03 -12.29
CA GLY A 180 7.17 -20.27 -11.54
C GLY A 180 6.97 -20.64 -10.06
N ALA A 181 8.05 -21.09 -9.42
CA ALA A 181 8.15 -21.19 -7.96
C ALA A 181 7.94 -19.82 -7.26
N ARG A 182 7.87 -19.81 -5.93
CA ARG A 182 7.67 -18.60 -5.12
C ARG A 182 8.56 -17.43 -5.56
N PRO A 183 8.02 -16.20 -5.71
CA PRO A 183 8.79 -15.06 -6.20
C PRO A 183 9.75 -14.52 -5.13
N VAL A 184 10.80 -13.83 -5.60
CA VAL A 184 11.53 -12.85 -4.80
C VAL A 184 10.92 -11.48 -5.09
N ILE A 185 10.46 -10.79 -4.05
CA ILE A 185 9.85 -9.46 -4.14
C ILE A 185 10.92 -8.38 -3.92
N ALA A 186 10.99 -7.40 -4.80
CA ALA A 186 11.76 -6.18 -4.61
C ALA A 186 10.84 -5.02 -4.20
N ILE A 187 11.17 -4.35 -3.11
CA ILE A 187 10.63 -3.03 -2.75
C ILE A 187 11.66 -2.01 -3.23
N VAL A 188 11.29 -1.22 -4.23
CA VAL A 188 12.22 -0.37 -4.97
C VAL A 188 11.92 1.09 -4.69
N ASP A 189 12.74 1.75 -3.89
CA ASP A 189 12.58 3.18 -3.56
C ASP A 189 13.94 3.86 -3.39
N TRP A 190 13.97 5.19 -3.46
CA TRP A 190 15.19 5.96 -3.25
C TRP A 190 15.67 5.88 -1.80
N GLU A 191 16.99 5.81 -1.65
CA GLU A 191 17.61 5.84 -0.32
C GLU A 191 17.37 7.17 0.40
N GLY A 192 17.28 7.10 1.74
CA GLY A 192 17.13 8.29 2.59
C GLY A 192 15.71 8.83 2.71
N LEU A 193 14.72 8.20 2.09
CA LEU A 193 13.32 8.61 2.21
C LEU A 193 12.68 8.17 3.54
N PRO A 194 11.73 8.96 4.08
CA PRO A 194 11.08 8.67 5.36
C PRO A 194 10.15 7.43 5.33
N THR A 195 9.97 6.83 4.16
CA THR A 195 9.18 5.62 3.90
C THR A 195 9.94 4.33 4.26
N ALA A 196 11.26 4.40 4.42
CA ALA A 196 12.12 3.24 4.68
C ALA A 196 11.67 2.33 5.84
N PRO A 197 11.19 2.84 6.99
CA PRO A 197 10.72 1.98 8.07
C PRO A 197 9.55 1.08 7.66
N GLU A 198 8.64 1.56 6.80
CA GLU A 198 7.53 0.75 6.32
C GLU A 198 8.00 -0.41 5.46
N PHE A 199 9.03 -0.19 4.64
CA PHE A 199 9.58 -1.23 3.78
C PHE A 199 10.21 -2.36 4.59
N GLU A 200 10.92 -2.03 5.66
CA GLU A 200 11.46 -3.05 6.57
C GLU A 200 10.34 -3.82 7.30
N MET A 201 9.22 -3.17 7.63
CA MET A 201 8.03 -3.86 8.17
C MET A 201 7.43 -4.84 7.15
N PHE A 202 7.32 -4.44 5.87
CA PHE A 202 6.85 -5.32 4.80
C PHE A 202 7.81 -6.47 4.54
N LYS A 203 9.11 -6.19 4.43
CA LYS A 203 10.16 -7.21 4.25
C LYS A 203 10.14 -8.23 5.36
N SER A 204 10.04 -7.79 6.62
CA SER A 204 9.91 -8.69 7.78
C SER A 204 8.64 -9.53 7.72
N PHE A 205 7.50 -8.92 7.36
CA PHE A 205 6.23 -9.63 7.23
C PHE A 205 6.24 -10.67 6.09
N PHE A 206 6.79 -10.33 4.93
CA PHE A 206 6.90 -11.23 3.78
C PHE A 206 7.88 -12.37 4.05
N ALA A 207 9.01 -12.08 4.68
CA ALA A 207 9.96 -13.10 5.13
C ALA A 207 9.30 -14.10 6.10
N GLY A 208 8.49 -13.62 7.05
CA GLY A 208 7.69 -14.46 7.94
C GLY A 208 6.65 -15.34 7.22
N ALA A 209 6.20 -14.95 6.03
CA ALA A 209 5.36 -15.76 5.15
C ALA A 209 6.17 -16.71 4.21
N GLY A 210 7.49 -16.73 4.35
CA GLY A 210 8.41 -17.50 3.51
C GLY A 210 8.54 -16.95 2.09
N VAL A 211 8.39 -15.63 1.91
CA VAL A 211 8.61 -14.93 0.64
C VAL A 211 9.86 -14.07 0.79
N LYS A 212 10.89 -14.33 -0.01
CA LYS A 212 12.13 -13.57 0.03
C LYS A 212 11.85 -12.14 -0.47
N THR A 213 12.31 -11.14 0.29
CA THR A 213 12.13 -9.74 -0.05
C THR A 213 13.43 -8.97 0.06
N VAL A 214 13.70 -8.13 -0.93
CA VAL A 214 14.85 -7.22 -1.00
C VAL A 214 14.34 -5.78 -1.07
N ILE A 215 15.05 -4.86 -0.42
CA ILE A 215 14.83 -3.42 -0.56
C ILE A 215 16.04 -2.88 -1.31
N CYS A 216 15.82 -2.09 -2.37
CA CYS A 216 16.92 -1.61 -3.19
C CYS A 216 16.61 -0.28 -3.88
N ASP A 217 17.64 0.53 -4.08
CA ASP A 217 17.56 1.76 -4.88
C ASP A 217 17.34 1.41 -6.38
N PRO A 218 16.49 2.16 -7.12
CA PRO A 218 16.31 1.96 -8.54
C PRO A 218 17.62 1.89 -9.34
N ARG A 219 18.65 2.66 -8.95
CA ARG A 219 19.97 2.72 -9.61
C ARG A 219 20.78 1.43 -9.45
N SER A 220 20.44 0.60 -8.47
CA SER A 220 21.10 -0.67 -8.21
C SER A 220 20.48 -1.86 -8.97
N LEU A 221 19.40 -1.62 -9.73
CA LEU A 221 18.73 -2.64 -10.52
C LEU A 221 19.48 -2.90 -11.83
N GLU A 222 19.71 -4.18 -12.13
CA GLU A 222 20.36 -4.60 -13.37
C GLU A 222 19.42 -5.47 -14.21
N LEU A 223 19.22 -5.10 -15.48
CA LEU A 223 18.53 -5.95 -16.45
C LEU A 223 19.56 -6.79 -17.22
N ARG A 224 19.62 -8.09 -16.95
CA ARG A 224 20.56 -9.02 -17.60
C ARG A 224 19.83 -10.16 -18.25
N ARG A 225 19.94 -10.29 -19.58
CA ARG A 225 19.30 -11.34 -20.39
C ARG A 225 17.79 -11.46 -20.11
N GLY A 226 17.09 -10.32 -20.07
CA GLY A 226 15.65 -10.26 -19.83
C GLY A 226 15.20 -10.61 -18.40
N ARG A 227 16.14 -10.64 -17.44
CA ARG A 227 15.85 -10.84 -16.01
C ARG A 227 16.34 -9.64 -15.21
N LEU A 228 15.50 -9.17 -14.30
CA LEU A 228 15.83 -8.09 -13.38
C LEU A 228 16.56 -8.66 -12.16
N TYR A 229 17.66 -8.01 -11.77
CA TYR A 229 18.45 -8.36 -10.60
C TYR A 229 18.51 -7.18 -9.64
N ALA A 230 18.41 -7.48 -8.35
CA ALA A 230 18.68 -6.56 -7.27
C ALA A 230 19.74 -7.19 -6.37
N GLN A 231 20.86 -6.49 -6.15
CA GLN A 231 21.97 -6.98 -5.31
C GLN A 231 22.42 -8.40 -5.70
N GLY A 232 22.54 -8.67 -7.00
CA GLY A 232 22.93 -9.97 -7.55
C GLY A 232 21.87 -11.09 -7.47
N SER A 233 20.72 -10.86 -6.83
CA SER A 233 19.61 -11.83 -6.78
C SER A 233 18.59 -11.55 -7.88
N PRO A 234 18.12 -12.57 -8.64
CA PRO A 234 17.03 -12.38 -9.60
C PRO A 234 15.73 -12.07 -8.86
N VAL A 235 15.06 -10.99 -9.26
CA VAL A 235 13.78 -10.54 -8.70
C VAL A 235 12.67 -10.73 -9.73
N LYS A 236 11.49 -11.15 -9.28
CA LYS A 236 10.36 -11.50 -10.18
C LYS A 236 9.06 -10.75 -9.85
N GLY A 237 9.11 -9.81 -8.91
CA GLY A 237 8.08 -8.81 -8.66
C GLY A 237 8.76 -7.56 -8.11
N ALA A 238 8.46 -6.40 -8.67
CA ALA A 238 8.95 -5.11 -8.19
C ALA A 238 7.76 -4.21 -7.84
N THR A 239 7.74 -3.68 -6.63
CA THR A 239 6.82 -2.61 -6.21
C THR A 239 7.62 -1.33 -6.06
N ARG A 240 7.22 -0.28 -6.79
CA ARG A 240 7.83 1.06 -6.74
C ARG A 240 6.93 1.99 -5.91
N PRO A 241 7.36 2.47 -4.73
CA PRO A 241 6.70 3.53 -3.98
C PRO A 241 7.04 4.89 -4.60
N GLY A 242 6.04 5.75 -4.80
CA GLY A 242 6.25 7.20 -5.01
C GLY A 242 6.77 7.67 -6.37
N SER A 243 6.71 6.86 -7.42
CA SER A 243 6.67 7.39 -8.79
C SER A 243 6.24 6.30 -9.78
N CYS A 244 5.61 6.74 -10.86
CA CYS A 244 5.08 5.98 -11.99
C CYS A 244 5.81 4.64 -12.26
N ALA A 245 5.02 3.59 -12.51
CA ALA A 245 5.40 2.27 -13.03
C ALA A 245 5.83 1.17 -12.03
N THR A 246 4.89 0.29 -11.66
CA THR A 246 5.21 -1.15 -11.51
C THR A 246 5.39 -1.74 -12.91
N HIS A 247 6.61 -1.74 -13.44
CA HIS A 247 6.90 -2.36 -14.73
C HIS A 247 7.91 -3.49 -14.57
N THR A 248 7.46 -4.71 -14.86
CA THR A 248 8.36 -5.80 -15.21
C THR A 248 8.61 -5.73 -16.71
N TRP A 249 9.79 -5.21 -17.07
CA TRP A 249 10.24 -5.09 -18.45
C TRP A 249 10.45 -6.47 -19.08
N ARG A 250 9.58 -6.87 -20.03
CA ARG A 250 9.93 -7.88 -21.03
C ARG A 250 10.66 -7.16 -22.16
N GLY A 251 11.97 -7.40 -22.28
CA GLY A 251 12.73 -6.92 -23.43
C GLY A 251 12.19 -7.54 -24.73
N PRO A 252 12.01 -6.76 -25.81
CA PRO A 252 11.89 -7.33 -27.15
C PRO A 252 13.22 -8.01 -27.48
N SER A 253 13.13 -9.15 -28.16
CA SER A 253 14.28 -9.78 -28.81
C SER A 253 15.00 -8.77 -29.69
N ALA A 254 16.31 -8.61 -29.44
CA ALA A 254 17.34 -8.07 -30.34
C ALA A 254 17.16 -6.62 -30.84
N SER A 255 17.88 -5.68 -30.21
CA SER A 255 19.07 -5.03 -30.80
C SER A 255 19.57 -3.93 -29.86
N SER A 256 20.88 -3.80 -29.79
CA SER A 256 21.68 -2.85 -29.01
C SER A 256 21.20 -1.40 -29.03
N THR A 257 21.12 -0.78 -27.85
CA THR A 257 21.87 0.46 -27.50
C THR A 257 21.77 0.72 -25.99
N ALA A 258 22.92 0.90 -25.36
CA ALA A 258 23.03 1.53 -24.04
C ALA A 258 22.54 2.98 -24.11
N PHE A 259 22.11 3.61 -23.00
CA PHE A 259 22.49 4.98 -22.58
C PHE A 259 21.66 5.50 -21.40
N GLY A 260 22.37 5.94 -20.35
CA GLY A 260 22.36 7.29 -19.75
C GLY A 260 21.08 7.89 -19.13
N PRO A 261 21.15 8.48 -17.91
CA PRO A 261 20.02 9.12 -17.25
C PRO A 261 19.78 10.54 -17.79
N SER A 262 18.55 10.82 -18.15
CA SER A 262 17.98 12.11 -18.57
C SER A 262 16.47 11.90 -18.42
N CYS A 263 15.64 12.70 -17.75
CA CYS A 263 15.71 14.09 -17.36
C CYS A 263 14.65 14.28 -16.25
N CYS A 264 15.03 14.80 -15.08
CA CYS A 264 14.06 15.37 -14.12
C CYS A 264 14.72 16.54 -13.39
N THR A 265 14.92 17.62 -14.14
CA THR A 265 15.03 18.96 -13.58
C THR A 265 14.17 19.88 -14.42
N ARG A 266 12.99 20.21 -13.91
CA ARG A 266 12.59 21.61 -13.75
C ARG A 266 11.33 21.72 -12.88
N ARG A 267 11.51 22.50 -11.81
CA ARG A 267 10.48 23.40 -11.28
C ARG A 267 10.13 24.44 -12.35
#